data_AF-A0A8T5IW32-F1
#
_entry.id   AF-A0A8T5IW32-F1
#
_cell.length_a   1.000
_cell.length_b   1.000
_cell.length_c   1.000
_cell.angle_alpha   90.00
_cell.angle_beta   90.00
_cell.angle_gamma   90.00
#
_symmetry.space_group_name_H-M   'P 1'
#
loop_
_entity.id
_entity.type
_entity.pdbx_description
1 polymer ?
#
loop_
_entity_poly.entity_id
_entity_poly.type
_entity_poly.pdbx_seq_one_letter_code
_entity_poly.pdbx_strand_id
1 'polypeptide(L)'
;MRDDIWLNDRLDVVWDKIIPEVERKNEVIIRFKGKWKNKFAHIKMLRNGSTEIAINSLFKYPDVPDFILETTIAHELIHYMHGFQSPHPQLFRHPHRGGIVDKEIKKRGYAFLFDLEKSWVKNNWFRLHSILIS
;
A
#
# COMPACT_ATOMS: atom_id res chain seq x y z
N MET A 1 15.84 0.19 11.77
CA MET A 1 15.22 -0.46 10.61
C MET A 1 13.79 -0.80 11.01
N ARG A 2 12.79 -0.56 10.15
CA ARG A 2 11.39 -0.88 10.46
C ARG A 2 11.21 -2.40 10.48
N ASP A 3 10.44 -2.91 11.42
CA ASP A 3 10.11 -4.33 11.55
C ASP A 3 8.62 -4.59 11.28
N ASP A 4 8.20 -5.85 11.36
CA ASP A 4 6.82 -6.24 11.07
C ASP A 4 5.84 -5.74 12.14
N ILE A 5 6.29 -5.52 13.39
CA ILE A 5 5.44 -4.95 14.46
C ILE A 5 5.09 -3.51 14.09
N TRP A 6 6.10 -2.69 13.78
CA TRP A 6 5.91 -1.32 13.32
C TRP A 6 5.02 -1.24 12.08
N LEU A 7 5.13 -2.20 11.17
CA LEU A 7 4.34 -2.23 9.95
C LEU A 7 2.86 -2.54 10.22
N ASN A 8 2.56 -3.43 11.18
CA ASN A 8 1.19 -3.71 11.61
C ASN A 8 0.56 -2.48 12.28
N ASP A 9 1.27 -1.81 13.20
CA ASP A 9 0.78 -0.57 13.82
C ASP A 9 0.48 0.50 12.75
N ARG A 10 1.36 0.60 11.74
CA ARG A 10 1.16 1.55 10.64
C ARG A 10 -0.03 1.20 9.76
N LEU A 11 -0.31 -0.09 9.52
CA LEU A 11 -1.52 -0.52 8.81
C LEU A 11 -2.77 0.00 9.52
N ASP A 12 -2.86 -0.16 10.84
CA ASP A 12 -4.01 0.29 11.63
C ASP A 12 -4.18 1.81 11.53
N VAL A 13 -3.10 2.57 11.71
CA VAL A 13 -3.12 4.03 11.58
C VAL A 13 -3.59 4.48 10.20
N VAL A 14 -3.12 3.84 9.12
CA VAL A 14 -3.51 4.23 7.76
C VAL A 14 -4.96 3.82 7.48
N TRP A 15 -5.39 2.65 7.96
CA TRP A 15 -6.77 2.18 7.85
C TRP A 15 -7.75 3.19 8.44
N ASP A 16 -7.54 3.57 9.69
CA ASP A 16 -8.42 4.50 10.43
C ASP A 16 -8.45 5.90 9.79
N LYS A 17 -7.38 6.29 9.10
CA LYS A 17 -7.34 7.57 8.37
C LYS A 17 -8.08 7.51 7.04
N ILE A 18 -7.82 6.48 6.23
CA ILE A 18 -8.24 6.49 4.82
C ILE A 18 -9.57 5.81 4.59
N ILE A 19 -9.86 4.74 5.31
CA ILE A 19 -11.08 3.93 5.16
C ILE A 19 -11.71 3.57 6.52
N PRO A 20 -11.92 4.54 7.44
CA PRO A 20 -12.48 4.26 8.77
C PRO A 20 -13.86 3.59 8.73
N GLU A 21 -14.61 3.80 7.66
CA GLU A 21 -15.95 3.23 7.48
C GLU A 21 -15.94 1.79 6.97
N VAL A 22 -14.78 1.25 6.58
CA VAL A 22 -14.67 -0.08 5.98
C VAL A 22 -14.40 -1.12 7.06
N GLU A 23 -15.35 -2.05 7.20
CA GLU A 23 -15.23 -3.21 8.07
C GLU A 23 -14.10 -4.17 7.61
N ARG A 24 -13.31 -4.67 8.57
CA ARG A 24 -12.36 -5.77 8.38
C ARG A 24 -13.09 -7.12 8.38
N LYS A 25 -13.63 -7.51 7.23
CA LYS A 25 -14.42 -8.75 7.06
C LYS A 25 -13.61 -10.05 7.11
N ASN A 26 -12.29 -9.94 7.00
CA ASN A 26 -11.36 -11.06 7.13
C ASN A 26 -10.07 -10.56 7.79
N GLU A 27 -9.21 -11.49 8.17
CA GLU A 27 -7.86 -11.18 8.64
C GLU A 27 -7.06 -10.49 7.51
N VAL A 28 -6.51 -9.31 7.80
CA VAL A 28 -5.63 -8.57 6.89
C VAL A 28 -4.22 -8.59 7.47
N ILE A 29 -3.33 -9.29 6.79
CA ILE A 29 -1.93 -9.48 7.20
C ILE A 29 -1.06 -8.54 6.37
N ILE A 30 -0.27 -7.69 7.02
CA ILE A 30 0.75 -6.88 6.34
C ILE A 30 2.15 -7.39 6.68
N ARG A 31 3.03 -7.45 5.69
CA ARG A 31 4.43 -7.86 5.90
C ARG A 31 5.37 -7.31 4.84
N PHE A 32 6.64 -7.18 5.22
CA PHE A 32 7.70 -6.91 4.25
C PHE A 32 8.06 -8.18 3.45
N LYS A 33 8.14 -8.06 2.12
CA LYS A 33 8.39 -9.18 1.21
C LYS A 33 9.04 -8.71 -0.08
N GLY A 34 10.02 -9.48 -0.55
CA GLY A 34 10.69 -9.26 -1.83
C GLY A 34 11.52 -7.97 -1.90
N LYS A 35 12.51 -7.93 -2.79
CA LYS A 35 13.25 -6.72 -3.14
C LYS A 35 12.92 -6.39 -4.59
N TRP A 36 11.86 -5.63 -4.81
CA TRP A 36 11.33 -5.39 -6.16
C TRP A 36 11.77 -4.03 -6.70
N LYS A 37 12.13 -3.98 -7.98
CA LYS A 37 12.48 -2.72 -8.65
C LYS A 37 11.24 -1.92 -9.10
N ASN A 38 10.24 -2.61 -9.64
CA ASN A 38 9.11 -1.98 -10.35
C ASN A 38 7.78 -2.14 -9.60
N LYS A 39 7.81 -2.48 -8.31
CA LYS A 39 6.61 -2.75 -7.51
C LYS A 39 6.86 -2.37 -6.05
N PHE A 40 5.94 -1.62 -5.45
CA PHE A 40 6.07 -1.16 -4.07
C PHE A 40 5.28 -2.03 -3.11
N ALA A 41 4.12 -2.51 -3.54
CA ALA A 41 3.35 -3.49 -2.81
C ALA A 41 2.49 -4.32 -3.75
N HIS A 42 1.80 -5.30 -3.18
CA HIS A 42 0.62 -5.90 -3.79
C HIS A 42 -0.27 -6.48 -2.69
N ILE A 43 -1.56 -6.49 -3.00
CA ILE A 43 -2.58 -7.21 -2.23
C ILE A 43 -2.93 -8.55 -2.89
N LYS A 44 -3.22 -9.56 -2.07
CA LYS A 44 -3.65 -10.89 -2.52
C LYS A 44 -4.52 -11.58 -1.49
N MET A 45 -5.61 -12.22 -1.93
CA MET A 45 -6.36 -13.14 -1.08
C MET A 45 -5.66 -14.50 -1.01
N LEU A 46 -5.44 -14.99 0.21
CA LEU A 46 -4.81 -16.27 0.49
C LEU A 46 -5.83 -17.41 0.45
N ARG A 47 -5.33 -18.65 0.40
CA ARG A 47 -6.18 -19.86 0.32
C ARG A 47 -7.05 -20.06 1.56
N ASN A 48 -6.61 -19.56 2.72
CA ASN A 48 -7.35 -19.60 3.98
C ASN A 48 -8.38 -18.47 4.11
N GLY A 49 -8.54 -17.62 3.09
CA GLY A 49 -9.48 -16.50 3.10
C GLY A 49 -8.93 -15.21 3.71
N SER A 50 -7.75 -15.21 4.34
CA SER A 50 -7.08 -13.98 4.79
C SER A 50 -6.58 -13.16 3.59
N THR A 51 -6.48 -11.84 3.74
CA THR A 51 -5.87 -10.96 2.73
C THR A 51 -4.45 -10.59 3.15
N GLU A 52 -3.49 -10.81 2.26
CA GLU A 52 -2.09 -10.38 2.42
C GLU A 52 -1.86 -9.06 1.70
N ILE A 53 -1.31 -8.08 2.42
CA ILE A 53 -0.66 -6.88 1.86
C ILE A 53 0.85 -7.07 2.01
N ALA A 54 1.54 -7.24 0.89
CA ALA A 54 2.97 -7.47 0.86
C ALA A 54 3.70 -6.20 0.40
N ILE A 55 4.38 -5.53 1.33
CA ILE A 55 5.17 -4.32 1.10
C ILE A 55 6.60 -4.69 0.69
N ASN A 56 7.20 -3.95 -0.24
CA ASN A 56 8.58 -4.14 -0.66
C ASN A 56 9.52 -4.09 0.55
N SER A 57 10.33 -5.13 0.75
CA SER A 57 11.21 -5.22 1.93
C SER A 57 12.29 -4.15 2.00
N LEU A 58 12.58 -3.47 0.90
CA LEU A 58 13.47 -2.29 0.90
C LEU A 58 12.87 -1.11 1.67
N PHE A 59 11.57 -1.10 1.95
CA PHE A 59 10.96 -0.04 2.75
C PHE A 59 11.25 -0.20 4.25
N LYS A 60 11.95 -1.27 4.66
CA LYS A 60 12.50 -1.40 6.02
C LYS A 60 13.58 -0.34 6.32
N TYR A 61 14.27 0.13 5.29
CA TYR A 61 15.36 1.11 5.42
C TYR A 61 14.78 2.52 5.61
N PRO A 62 15.32 3.31 6.56
CA PRO A 62 14.83 4.66 6.85
C PRO A 62 15.04 5.64 5.69
N ASP A 63 15.93 5.34 4.76
CA ASP A 63 16.15 6.07 3.51
C ASP A 63 14.90 6.13 2.62
N VAL A 64 13.98 5.18 2.78
CA VAL A 64 12.63 5.27 2.20
C VAL A 64 11.77 6.11 3.15
N PRO A 65 11.28 7.28 2.72
CA PRO A 65 10.48 8.16 3.58
C PRO A 65 9.19 7.51 4.06
N ASP A 66 8.72 7.91 5.25
CA ASP A 66 7.48 7.40 5.84
C ASP A 66 6.26 7.61 4.92
N PHE A 67 6.18 8.75 4.23
CA PHE A 67 5.03 9.04 3.37
C PHE A 67 4.92 8.06 2.18
N ILE A 68 6.04 7.50 1.69
CA ILE A 68 6.02 6.49 0.62
C ILE A 68 5.35 5.22 1.12
N LEU A 69 5.65 4.81 2.34
CA LEU A 69 5.05 3.64 2.95
C LEU A 69 3.57 3.90 3.29
N GLU A 70 3.24 5.08 3.82
CA GLU A 70 1.87 5.50 4.11
C GLU A 70 0.99 5.53 2.84
N THR A 71 1.45 6.13 1.75
CA THR A 71 0.68 6.14 0.49
C THR A 71 0.61 4.76 -0.18
N THR A 72 1.64 3.93 -0.03
CA THR A 72 1.63 2.54 -0.53
C THR A 72 0.60 1.70 0.23
N ILE A 73 0.55 1.80 1.57
CA ILE A 73 -0.49 1.09 2.35
C ILE A 73 -1.88 1.60 1.98
N ALA A 74 -2.05 2.91 1.90
CA ALA A 74 -3.30 3.53 1.46
C ALA A 74 -3.77 2.97 0.11
N HIS A 75 -2.86 2.82 -0.85
CA HIS A 75 -3.17 2.25 -2.17
C HIS A 75 -3.75 0.83 -2.08
N GLU A 76 -3.10 -0.05 -1.33
CA GLU A 76 -3.56 -1.43 -1.14
C GLU A 76 -4.87 -1.49 -0.34
N LEU A 77 -5.09 -0.57 0.60
CA LEU A 77 -6.37 -0.47 1.32
C LEU A 77 -7.53 0.01 0.43
N ILE A 78 -7.28 0.89 -0.53
CA ILE A 78 -8.29 1.24 -1.53
C ILE A 78 -8.61 0.05 -2.43
N HIS A 79 -7.64 -0.79 -2.77
CA HIS A 79 -7.93 -2.07 -3.44
C HIS A 79 -8.86 -2.95 -2.59
N TYR A 80 -8.53 -3.12 -1.31
CA TYR A 80 -9.34 -3.91 -0.38
C TYR A 80 -10.78 -3.39 -0.30
N MET A 81 -10.95 -2.08 -0.09
CA MET A 81 -12.25 -1.42 -0.01
C MET A 81 -13.07 -1.60 -1.31
N HIS A 82 -12.42 -1.51 -2.46
CA HIS A 82 -13.09 -1.68 -3.77
C HIS A 82 -13.45 -3.14 -4.08
N GLY A 83 -13.22 -4.09 -3.17
CA GLY A 83 -13.51 -5.51 -3.36
C GLY A 83 -12.42 -6.27 -4.12
N PHE A 84 -11.24 -5.68 -4.34
CA PHE A 84 -10.13 -6.38 -4.98
C PHE A 84 -9.33 -7.16 -3.95
N GLN A 85 -9.23 -8.47 -4.14
CA GLN A 85 -8.50 -9.37 -3.23
C GLN A 85 -9.01 -9.29 -1.78
N SER A 86 -10.31 -9.03 -1.63
CA SER A 86 -11.00 -8.90 -0.35
C SER A 86 -12.39 -9.57 -0.44
N PRO A 87 -13.04 -9.84 0.70
CA PRO A 87 -14.40 -10.39 0.73
C PRO A 87 -15.48 -9.32 0.47
N HIS A 88 -15.11 -8.07 0.20
CA HIS A 88 -16.08 -7.02 -0.11
C HIS A 88 -16.60 -7.16 -1.55
N PRO A 89 -17.85 -6.74 -1.81
CA PRO A 89 -18.37 -6.68 -3.17
C PRO A 89 -17.46 -5.85 -4.07
N GLN A 90 -17.14 -6.38 -5.25
CA GLN A 90 -16.28 -5.71 -6.20
C GLN A 90 -17.01 -4.52 -6.83
N LEU A 91 -16.58 -3.29 -6.49
CA LEU A 91 -17.22 -2.05 -6.95
C LEU A 91 -16.92 -1.72 -8.41
N PHE A 92 -15.80 -2.23 -8.95
CA PHE A 92 -15.36 -1.96 -10.31
C PHE A 92 -14.75 -3.19 -10.97
N ARG A 93 -14.96 -3.37 -12.27
CA ARG A 93 -14.41 -4.52 -13.00
C ARG A 93 -12.87 -4.57 -13.01
N HIS A 94 -12.21 -3.41 -13.06
CA HIS A 94 -10.75 -3.32 -13.14
C HIS A 94 -10.20 -2.27 -12.17
N PRO A 95 -9.17 -2.58 -11.36
CA PRO A 95 -8.73 -1.73 -10.27
C PRO A 95 -8.09 -0.40 -10.66
N HIS A 96 -7.48 -0.29 -11.84
CA HIS A 96 -6.78 0.95 -12.25
C HIS A 96 -7.38 1.62 -13.47
N ARG A 97 -8.41 1.04 -14.08
CA ARG A 97 -9.01 1.60 -15.30
C ARG A 97 -9.61 2.96 -14.99
N GLY A 98 -9.23 3.98 -15.75
CA GLY A 98 -9.72 5.36 -15.55
C GLY A 98 -9.21 6.03 -14.27
N GLY A 99 -8.16 5.48 -13.64
CA GLY A 99 -7.54 6.03 -12.43
C GLY A 99 -8.45 5.99 -11.21
N ILE A 100 -9.34 5.00 -11.10
CA ILE A 100 -10.31 4.93 -10.00
C ILE A 100 -9.65 4.88 -8.62
N VAL A 101 -8.54 4.14 -8.46
CA VAL A 101 -7.79 4.08 -7.20
C VAL A 101 -7.13 5.43 -6.90
N ASP A 102 -6.42 6.02 -7.87
CA ASP A 102 -5.83 7.37 -7.73
C ASP A 102 -6.88 8.41 -7.32
N LYS A 103 -8.05 8.39 -7.97
CA LYS A 103 -9.16 9.31 -7.68
C LYS A 103 -9.68 9.11 -6.26
N GLU A 104 -9.82 7.86 -5.82
CA GLU A 104 -10.32 7.55 -4.48
C GLU A 104 -9.30 7.93 -3.40
N ILE A 105 -8.00 7.67 -3.61
CA ILE A 105 -6.92 8.14 -2.74
C ILE A 105 -6.98 9.67 -2.60
N LYS A 106 -7.08 10.40 -3.72
CA LYS A 106 -7.16 11.86 -3.71
C LYS A 106 -8.41 12.37 -2.99
N LYS A 107 -9.56 11.74 -3.25
CA LYS A 107 -10.85 12.07 -2.62
C LYS A 107 -10.81 11.88 -1.10
N ARG A 108 -10.04 10.92 -0.60
CA ARG A 108 -9.88 10.60 0.83
C ARG A 108 -8.80 11.42 1.54
N GLY A 109 -8.40 12.56 0.97
CA GLY A 109 -7.50 13.51 1.61
C GLY A 109 -6.01 13.23 1.41
N TYR A 110 -5.64 12.18 0.66
CA TYR A 110 -4.24 11.83 0.40
C TYR A 110 -3.64 12.51 -0.84
N ALA A 111 -4.34 13.48 -1.45
CA ALA A 111 -3.92 14.08 -2.72
C ALA A 111 -2.49 14.65 -2.67
N PHE A 112 -2.16 15.40 -1.60
CA PHE A 112 -0.83 15.95 -1.41
C PHE A 112 0.24 14.86 -1.28
N LEU A 113 0.00 13.86 -0.42
CA LEU A 113 0.95 12.76 -0.21
C LEU A 113 1.15 11.94 -1.48
N PHE A 114 0.09 11.70 -2.25
CA PHE A 114 0.14 10.95 -3.49
C PHE A 114 0.93 11.69 -4.59
N ASP A 115 0.78 13.01 -4.70
CA ASP A 115 1.56 13.80 -5.64
C ASP A 115 3.03 13.90 -5.20
N LEU A 116 3.28 13.95 -3.88
CA LEU A 116 4.62 13.88 -3.29
C LEU A 116 5.29 12.52 -3.55
N GLU A 117 4.55 11.41 -3.41
CA GLU A 117 4.99 10.07 -3.78
C GLU A 117 5.42 10.03 -5.24
N LYS A 118 4.57 10.44 -6.17
CA LYS A 118 4.90 10.45 -7.61
C LYS A 118 6.19 11.21 -7.90
N SER A 119 6.37 12.38 -7.28
CA SER A 119 7.60 13.16 -7.41
C SER A 119 8.81 12.43 -6.85
N TRP A 120 8.71 11.89 -5.63
CA TRP A 120 9.82 11.21 -4.99
C TRP A 120 10.23 9.94 -5.74
N VAL A 121 9.26 9.13 -6.19
CA VAL A 121 9.51 7.90 -6.95
C VAL A 121 10.27 8.20 -8.24
N LYS A 122 9.81 9.21 -8.99
CA LYS A 122 10.45 9.63 -10.24
C LYS A 122 11.91 10.02 -10.03
N ASN A 123 12.21 10.73 -8.95
CA ASN A 123 13.50 11.37 -8.76
C ASN A 123 14.50 10.52 -7.94
N ASN A 124 14.01 9.62 -7.08
CA ASN A 124 14.85 8.97 -6.06
C ASN A 124 14.84 7.45 -6.12
N TRP A 125 13.70 6.82 -6.45
CA TRP A 125 13.52 5.39 -6.20
C TRP A 125 14.53 4.50 -6.93
N PHE A 126 14.74 4.70 -8.23
CA PHE A 126 15.63 3.82 -9.01
C PHE A 126 17.09 3.92 -8.57
N ARG A 127 17.52 5.12 -8.13
CA ARG A 127 18.85 5.32 -7.57
C ARG A 127 18.96 4.64 -6.21
N LEU A 128 18.01 4.91 -5.31
CA LEU A 128 18.00 4.32 -3.97
C LEU A 128 17.91 2.79 -4.01
N HIS A 129 17.03 2.24 -4.84
CA HIS A 129 16.90 0.80 -5.04
C HIS A 129 18.26 0.20 -5.40
N SER A 130 18.95 0.74 -6.41
CA SER A 130 20.27 0.26 -6.82
C SER A 130 21.26 0.24 -5.65
N ILE A 131 21.29 1.29 -4.82
CA ILE A 131 22.15 1.37 -3.64
C ILE A 131 21.80 0.29 -2.60
N LEU A 132 20.51 0.06 -2.31
CA LEU A 132 20.06 -0.88 -1.28
C LEU A 132 20.15 -2.35 -1.67
N ILE A 133 20.32 -2.66 -2.96
CA ILE A 133 20.48 -4.04 -3.45
C ILE A 133 21.93 -4.38 -3.83
N SER A 134 22.82 -3.39 -3.83
CA SER A 134 24.26 -3.58 -4.02
C SER A 134 24.89 -4.17 -2.76
#